data_AF-A0A2V5Y553-F1
#
_entry.id   AF-A0A2V5Y553-F1
#
_cell.length_a   1.000
_cell.length_b   1.000
_cell.length_c   1.000
_cell.angle_alpha   90.00
_cell.angle_beta   90.00
_cell.angle_gamma   90.00
#
_symmetry.space_group_name_H-M   'P 1'
#
loop_
_entity.id
_entity.type
_entity.pdbx_description
1 polymer ?
#
loop_
_entity_poly.entity_id
_entity_poly.type
_entity_poly.pdbx_seq_one_letter_code
_entity_poly.pdbx_strand_id
1 'polypeptide(L)'
;MLRVVQAGDFSKHNSNTISYKSHLLDPFAQQCRTRWVFTREALLPKRRILELYANVIEMGRGIYGVEAALQHYFGVSARGLTREQSAMLAAVLPNPKGWDPTKPGRTLRWRQCRILQREWNAKFPEQLLR
;
A
#
# COMPACT_ATOMS: atom_id res chain seq x y z
N MET A 1 -3.29 -45.23 -24.48
CA MET A 1 -3.25 -44.48 -25.75
C MET A 1 -4.27 -43.35 -25.66
N LEU A 2 -3.87 -42.19 -25.12
CA LEU A 2 -4.77 -41.06 -24.89
C LEU A 2 -4.90 -40.24 -26.18
N ARG A 3 -6.12 -40.10 -26.72
CA ARG A 3 -6.40 -39.22 -27.87
C ARG A 3 -6.61 -37.79 -27.37
N VAL A 4 -5.76 -36.88 -27.83
CA VAL A 4 -5.95 -35.43 -27.71
C VAL A 4 -6.98 -35.00 -28.75
N VAL A 5 -8.15 -34.55 -28.31
CA VAL A 5 -9.14 -33.90 -29.19
C VAL A 5 -8.86 -32.39 -29.14
N GLN A 6 -8.59 -31.83 -30.32
CA GLN A 6 -8.31 -30.41 -30.52
C GLN A 6 -9.55 -29.55 -30.29
N ALA A 7 -9.31 -28.35 -29.76
CA ALA A 7 -10.29 -27.30 -29.57
C ALA A 7 -10.74 -26.70 -30.91
N GLY A 8 -11.90 -27.16 -31.38
CA GLY A 8 -12.72 -26.46 -32.35
C GLY A 8 -14.05 -26.16 -31.69
N ASP A 9 -14.37 -24.87 -31.58
CA ASP A 9 -15.71 -24.27 -31.65
C ASP A 9 -15.88 -23.12 -30.68
N PHE A 10 -15.34 -21.99 -31.14
CA PHE A 10 -15.72 -20.67 -30.69
C PHE A 10 -17.06 -20.33 -31.38
N SER A 11 -18.19 -20.64 -30.74
CA SER A 11 -19.49 -20.11 -31.17
C SER A 11 -20.18 -19.37 -30.02
N LYS A 12 -20.38 -18.09 -30.30
CA LYS A 12 -21.05 -17.04 -29.55
C LYS A 12 -22.30 -17.54 -28.84
N HIS A 13 -22.46 -17.25 -27.54
CA HIS A 13 -23.70 -16.69 -26.98
C HIS A 13 -23.41 -16.00 -25.64
N ASN A 14 -24.13 -14.91 -25.44
CA ASN A 14 -23.90 -13.85 -24.46
C ASN A 14 -24.35 -14.23 -23.04
N SER A 15 -23.68 -13.63 -22.05
CA SER A 15 -24.08 -13.32 -20.67
C SER A 15 -24.23 -14.45 -19.62
N ASN A 16 -23.34 -14.37 -18.61
CA ASN A 16 -23.48 -14.85 -17.22
C ASN A 16 -23.18 -16.32 -16.89
N THR A 17 -21.89 -16.73 -16.89
CA THR A 17 -21.43 -17.92 -16.13
C THR A 17 -19.95 -17.83 -15.70
N ILE A 18 -19.52 -16.72 -15.07
CA ILE A 18 -18.30 -16.76 -14.25
C ILE A 18 -18.72 -17.18 -12.84
N SER A 19 -19.16 -18.43 -12.72
CA SER A 19 -19.55 -19.01 -11.45
C SER A 19 -18.91 -20.38 -11.34
N TYR A 20 -18.06 -20.52 -10.32
CA TYR A 20 -17.45 -21.74 -9.79
C TYR A 20 -16.53 -22.55 -10.72
N LYS A 21 -15.48 -21.90 -11.24
CA LYS A 21 -14.23 -22.63 -11.57
C LYS A 21 -13.34 -22.75 -10.31
N SER A 22 -13.91 -23.28 -9.23
CA SER A 22 -13.28 -23.44 -7.91
C SER A 22 -13.00 -24.90 -7.53
N HIS A 23 -13.12 -25.84 -8.46
CA HIS A 23 -12.90 -27.26 -8.19
C HIS A 23 -11.87 -27.86 -9.16
N LEU A 24 -10.59 -27.59 -8.90
CA LEU A 24 -9.41 -28.42 -9.17
C LEU A 24 -8.17 -27.59 -8.78
N LEU A 25 -8.07 -27.31 -7.48
CA LEU A 25 -6.82 -26.88 -6.85
C LEU A 25 -6.11 -28.16 -6.44
N ASP A 26 -4.98 -28.49 -7.06
CA ASP A 26 -4.17 -29.63 -6.65
C ASP A 26 -3.81 -29.49 -5.16
N PRO A 27 -4.06 -30.51 -4.31
CA PRO A 27 -3.75 -30.43 -2.88
C PRO A 27 -2.26 -30.15 -2.60
N PHE A 28 -1.36 -30.57 -3.51
CA PHE A 28 0.06 -30.23 -3.49
C PHE A 28 0.33 -28.74 -3.82
N ALA A 29 -0.38 -28.16 -4.79
CA ALA A 29 -0.22 -26.74 -5.13
C ALA A 29 -0.71 -25.83 -3.98
N GLN A 30 -1.75 -26.26 -3.25
CA GLN A 30 -2.23 -25.57 -2.06
C GLN A 30 -1.22 -25.65 -0.90
N GLN A 31 -0.57 -26.80 -0.67
CA GLN A 31 0.46 -26.96 0.36
C GLN A 31 1.73 -26.13 0.08
N CYS A 32 2.20 -26.07 -1.17
CA CYS A 32 3.32 -25.22 -1.54
C CYS A 32 2.99 -23.73 -1.37
N ARG A 33 1.75 -23.33 -1.71
CA ARG A 33 1.27 -21.94 -1.58
C ARG A 33 1.22 -21.49 -0.13
N THR A 34 0.66 -22.28 0.78
CA THR A 34 0.61 -21.93 2.21
C THR A 34 2.01 -21.89 2.81
N ARG A 35 2.88 -22.87 2.51
CA ARG A 35 4.28 -22.89 2.95
C ARG A 35 5.03 -21.62 2.54
N TRP A 36 4.86 -21.18 1.29
CA TRP A 36 5.46 -19.94 0.77
C TRP A 36 4.99 -18.68 1.52
N VAL A 37 3.69 -18.58 1.78
CA VAL A 37 3.12 -17.43 2.53
C VAL A 37 3.68 -17.39 3.95
N PHE A 38 3.68 -18.53 4.67
CA PHE A 38 4.25 -18.60 6.01
C PHE A 38 5.73 -18.23 6.05
N THR A 39 6.54 -18.70 5.09
CA THR A 39 7.95 -18.32 5.01
C THR A 39 8.15 -16.84 4.71
N ARG A 40 7.30 -16.21 3.88
CA ARG A 40 7.38 -14.76 3.63
C ARG A 40 7.04 -13.94 4.86
N GLU A 41 6.00 -14.33 5.59
CA GLU A 41 5.59 -13.65 6.82
C GLU A 41 6.67 -13.74 7.91
N ALA A 42 7.42 -14.85 7.96
CA ALA A 42 8.52 -15.04 8.90
C ALA A 42 9.79 -14.27 8.51
N LEU A 43 10.14 -14.22 7.21
CA LEU A 43 11.38 -13.60 6.75
C LEU A 43 11.31 -12.07 6.70
N LEU A 44 10.14 -11.49 6.46
CA LEU A 44 9.94 -10.05 6.33
C LEU A 44 8.76 -9.59 7.18
N PRO A 45 8.99 -9.16 8.44
CA PRO A 45 7.93 -8.62 9.27
C PRO A 45 7.33 -7.38 8.59
N LYS A 46 6.00 -7.21 8.71
CA LYS A 46 5.25 -6.10 8.07
C LYS A 46 5.87 -4.73 8.30
N ARG A 47 6.44 -4.52 9.49
CA ARG A 47 7.19 -3.29 9.85
C ARG A 47 8.36 -3.04 8.90
N ARG A 48 9.18 -4.05 8.61
CA ARG A 48 10.36 -3.91 7.75
C ARG A 48 9.98 -3.59 6.31
N ILE A 49 8.89 -4.20 5.81
CA ILE A 49 8.35 -3.91 4.49
C ILE A 49 7.93 -2.43 4.42
N LEU A 50 7.17 -1.95 5.40
CA LEU A 50 6.71 -0.56 5.44
C LEU A 50 7.87 0.44 5.55
N GLU A 51 8.90 0.16 6.35
CA GLU A 51 10.12 0.98 6.43
C GLU A 51 10.82 1.09 5.07
N LEU A 52 10.99 -0.03 4.36
CA LEU A 52 11.60 -0.05 3.04
C LEU A 52 10.79 0.77 2.04
N TYR A 53 9.47 0.61 2.04
CA TYR A 53 8.58 1.42 1.21
C TYR A 53 8.70 2.91 1.54
N ALA A 54 8.63 3.26 2.83
CA ALA A 54 8.71 4.64 3.30
C ALA A 54 10.03 5.33 2.91
N ASN A 55 11.12 4.57 2.77
CA ASN A 55 12.42 5.10 2.34
C ASN A 55 12.57 5.22 0.83
N VAL A 56 11.85 4.42 0.04
CA VAL A 56 11.99 4.38 -1.43
C VAL A 56 11.03 5.36 -2.13
N ILE A 57 9.90 5.71 -1.51
CA ILE A 57 8.90 6.57 -2.16
C ILE A 57 9.40 7.99 -2.44
N GLU A 58 9.07 8.50 -3.63
CA GLU A 58 9.30 9.88 -4.02
C GLU A 58 8.23 10.78 -3.38
N MET A 59 8.64 11.68 -2.49
CA MET A 59 7.77 12.58 -1.72
C MET A 59 7.67 13.99 -2.33
N GLY A 60 8.49 14.26 -3.35
CA GLY A 60 8.63 15.54 -4.03
C GLY A 60 9.65 15.44 -5.14
N ARG A 61 9.87 16.51 -5.92
CA ARG A 61 10.81 16.48 -7.05
C ARG A 61 12.24 16.16 -6.57
N GLY A 62 12.68 14.92 -6.80
CA GLY A 62 14.02 14.45 -6.41
C GLY A 62 14.21 14.16 -4.92
N ILE A 63 13.12 14.11 -4.14
CA ILE A 63 13.16 13.84 -2.70
C ILE A 63 12.67 12.41 -2.47
N TYR A 64 13.58 11.54 -2.04
CA TYR A 64 13.30 10.13 -1.79
C TYR A 64 13.33 9.83 -0.30
N GLY A 65 12.26 9.20 0.18
CA GLY A 65 12.14 8.77 1.56
C GLY A 65 11.50 9.78 2.50
N VAL A 66 10.90 9.26 3.57
CA VAL A 66 10.21 10.07 4.61
C VAL A 66 11.20 10.99 5.33
N GLU A 67 12.37 10.51 5.72
CA GLU A 67 13.36 11.32 6.47
C GLU A 67 13.81 12.54 5.66
N ALA A 68 14.20 12.34 4.39
CA ALA A 68 14.63 13.43 3.52
C ALA A 68 13.50 14.43 3.27
N ALA A 69 12.26 13.95 3.11
CA ALA A 69 11.09 14.82 2.97
C ALA A 69 10.85 15.68 4.22
N LEU A 70 11.00 15.11 5.41
CA LEU A 70 10.80 15.84 6.66
C LEU A 70 11.85 16.90 6.89
N GLN A 71 13.12 16.58 6.62
CA GLN A 71 14.20 17.55 6.70
C GLN A 71 14.00 18.67 5.68
N HIS A 72 13.59 18.33 4.45
CA HIS A 72 13.38 19.31 3.39
C HIS A 72 12.17 20.24 3.63
N TYR A 73 11.02 19.70 4.07
CA TYR A 73 9.79 20.48 4.21
C TYR A 73 9.62 21.12 5.58
N PHE A 74 10.01 20.44 6.66
CA PHE A 74 9.73 20.87 8.02
C PHE A 74 11.00 21.10 8.86
N GLY A 75 12.17 20.70 8.36
CA GLY A 75 13.43 20.80 9.11
C GLY A 75 13.49 19.90 10.35
N VAL A 76 12.65 18.86 10.42
CA VAL A 76 12.61 17.92 11.55
C VAL A 76 13.11 16.55 11.13
N SER A 77 13.65 15.79 12.09
CA SER A 77 13.97 14.38 11.87
C SER A 77 12.70 13.51 11.97
N ALA A 78 12.69 12.31 11.40
CA ALA A 78 11.53 11.41 11.49
C ALA A 78 11.17 10.99 12.91
N ARG A 79 12.10 11.07 13.86
CA ARG A 79 11.84 10.83 15.28
C ARG A 79 11.09 11.98 15.96
N GLY A 80 11.21 13.20 15.45
CA GLY A 80 10.55 14.39 15.99
C GLY A 80 9.22 14.73 15.32
N LEU A 81 8.67 13.79 14.53
CA LEU A 81 7.52 14.05 13.68
C LEU A 81 6.23 14.20 14.50
N THR A 82 5.48 15.30 14.31
CA THR A 82 4.15 15.41 14.92
C THR A 82 3.09 14.67 14.12
N ARG A 83 1.98 14.33 14.78
CA ARG A 83 0.84 13.65 14.17
C ARG A 83 0.24 14.43 13.00
N GLU A 84 0.21 15.76 13.10
CA GLU A 84 -0.29 16.64 12.04
C GLU A 84 0.66 16.64 10.84
N GLN A 85 1.96 16.65 11.07
CA GLN A 85 2.98 16.61 10.02
C GLN A 85 2.98 15.27 9.28
N SER A 86 2.83 14.15 10.01
CA SER A 86 2.70 12.82 9.40
C SER A 86 1.45 12.72 8.53
N ALA A 87 0.31 13.22 9.02
CA ALA A 87 -0.94 13.28 8.25
C ALA A 87 -0.82 14.19 7.03
N MET A 88 -0.05 15.28 7.10
CA MET A 88 0.19 16.16 5.96
C MET A 88 1.02 15.47 4.88
N LEU A 89 2.13 14.82 5.25
CA LEU A 89 2.92 14.05 4.28
C LEU A 89 2.11 12.92 3.64
N ALA A 90 1.33 12.19 4.43
CA ALA A 90 0.46 11.15 3.91
C ALA A 90 -0.60 11.72 2.93
N ALA A 91 -1.07 12.96 3.15
CA ALA A 91 -2.00 13.63 2.25
C ALA A 91 -1.36 14.03 0.90
N VAL A 92 -0.03 14.18 0.83
CA VAL A 92 0.74 14.56 -0.37
C VAL A 92 0.99 13.38 -1.32
N LEU A 93 1.06 12.14 -0.80
CA LEU A 93 1.35 10.93 -1.58
C LEU A 93 0.55 10.73 -2.88
N PRO A 94 -0.72 11.15 -3.00
CA PRO A 94 -1.45 10.98 -4.25
C PRO A 94 -0.92 11.86 -5.40
N ASN A 95 -0.28 13.00 -5.10
CA ASN A 95 0.37 13.85 -6.09
C ASN A 95 1.59 14.58 -5.49
N PRO A 96 2.71 13.87 -5.28
CA PRO A 96 3.88 14.41 -4.57
C PRO A 96 4.61 15.51 -5.36
N LYS A 97 4.46 15.56 -6.69
CA LYS A 97 5.14 16.56 -7.54
C LYS A 97 4.40 17.88 -7.63
N GLY A 98 3.07 17.87 -7.44
CA GLY A 98 2.22 19.04 -7.58
C GLY A 98 1.81 19.67 -6.26
N TRP A 99 1.93 18.96 -5.13
CA TRP A 99 1.47 19.43 -3.83
C TRP A 99 2.64 19.72 -2.90
N ASP A 100 2.63 20.92 -2.33
CA ASP A 100 3.61 21.37 -1.36
C ASP A 100 3.01 21.25 0.06
N PRO A 101 3.57 20.41 0.94
CA PRO A 101 3.10 20.26 2.32
C PRO A 101 3.33 21.52 3.17
N THR A 102 4.26 22.41 2.80
CA THR A 102 4.52 23.67 3.52
C THR A 102 3.50 24.75 3.21
N LYS A 103 2.88 24.68 2.02
CA LYS A 103 1.84 25.62 1.55
C LYS A 103 0.55 24.86 1.23
N PRO A 104 -0.12 24.30 2.24
CA PRO A 104 -1.28 23.45 2.01
C PRO A 104 -2.50 24.27 1.56
N GLY A 105 -2.92 24.03 0.32
CA GLY A 105 -4.20 24.53 -0.19
C GLY A 105 -5.41 23.90 0.50
N ARG A 106 -6.61 24.41 0.22
CA ARG A 106 -7.88 23.93 0.82
C ARG A 106 -8.08 22.42 0.68
N THR A 107 -7.80 21.88 -0.51
CA THR A 107 -7.94 20.44 -0.80
C THR A 107 -6.98 19.58 0.03
N LEU A 108 -5.73 20.03 0.19
CA LEU A 108 -4.72 19.30 0.95
C LEU A 108 -5.05 19.31 2.45
N ARG A 109 -5.48 20.45 2.99
CA ARG A 109 -6.00 20.56 4.37
C ARG A 109 -7.20 19.65 4.60
N TRP A 110 -8.16 19.62 3.68
CA TRP A 110 -9.31 18.73 3.80
C TRP A 110 -8.88 17.25 3.85
N ARG A 111 -7.92 16.85 3.02
CA ARG A 111 -7.35 15.49 3.04
C ARG A 111 -6.62 15.19 4.34
N GLN A 112 -5.80 16.12 4.85
CA GLN A 112 -5.13 16.00 6.13
C GLN A 112 -6.15 15.75 7.26
N CYS A 113 -7.22 16.55 7.34
CA CYS A 113 -8.27 16.36 8.34
C CYS A 113 -8.96 14.99 8.21
N ARG A 114 -9.22 14.53 6.97
CA ARG A 114 -9.80 13.20 6.71
C ARG A 114 -8.89 12.06 7.17
N ILE A 115 -7.57 12.22 7.05
CA ILE A 115 -6.59 11.23 7.53
C ILE A 115 -6.58 11.21 9.06
N LEU A 116 -6.49 12.38 9.70
CA LEU A 116 -6.53 12.49 11.17
C LEU A 116 -7.82 11.89 11.76
N GLN A 117 -8.96 12.11 11.10
CA GLN A 117 -10.24 11.53 11.50
C GLN A 117 -10.23 10.00 11.38
N ARG A 118 -9.66 9.46 10.30
CA ARG A 118 -9.54 8.00 10.10
C ARG A 118 -8.62 7.37 11.14
N GLU A 119 -7.50 8.04 11.42
CA GLU A 119 -6.55 7.62 12.44
C GLU A 119 -7.21 7.61 13.83
N TRP A 120 -7.97 8.65 14.18
CA TRP A 120 -8.74 8.69 15.42
C TRP A 120 -9.71 7.50 15.53
N ASN A 121 -10.47 7.22 14.47
CA ASN A 121 -11.41 6.11 14.45
C ASN A 121 -10.72 4.74 14.54
N ALA A 122 -9.50 4.62 14.01
CA ALA A 122 -8.71 3.40 14.07
C ALA A 122 -8.04 3.16 15.45
N LYS A 123 -8.19 4.10 16.41
CA LYS A 123 -7.60 4.03 17.77
C LYS A 123 -6.11 3.69 17.75
N PHE A 124 -5.33 4.45 16.98
CA PHE A 124 -3.88 4.27 17.00
C PHE A 124 -3.33 4.54 18.41
N PRO A 125 -2.56 3.60 18.98
CA PRO A 125 -1.91 3.84 20.26
C PRO A 125 -0.85 4.93 20.07
N GLU A 126 -0.92 6.00 20.86
CA GLU A 126 0.01 7.13 20.76
C GLU A 126 1.47 6.74 21.00
N GLN A 127 1.70 5.57 21.61
CA GLN A 127 3.04 5.01 21.81
C GLN A 127 3.77 4.68 20.49
N LEU A 128 3.05 4.52 19.37
CA LEU A 128 3.66 4.28 18.05
C LEU A 128 4.14 5.56 17.36
N LEU A 129 3.74 6.74 17.85
CA LEU A 129 4.04 8.03 17.25
C LEU A 129 5.30 8.70 17.87
N ARG A 130 6.02 8.00 18.75
CA ARG A 130 7.23 8.48 19.44
C ARG A 130 8.42 7.55 19.22
#